data_AF-A0A2V9RBI8-F1
#
_entry.id   AF-A0A2V9RBI8-F1
#
_cell.length_a   1.000
_cell.length_b   1.000
_cell.length_c   1.000
_cell.angle_alpha   90.00
_cell.angle_beta   90.00
_cell.angle_gamma   90.00
#
_symmetry.space_group_name_H-M   'P 1'
#
loop_
_entity.id
_entity.type
_entity.pdbx_description
1 polymer ?
#
loop_
_entity_poly.entity_id
_entity_poly.type
_entity_poly.pdbx_seq_one_letter_code
_entity_poly.pdbx_strand_id
1 'polypeptide(L)'
;MRAVENARWLLRDTNTGVTAAIDPQGRLFQRADRKVRTELDAGYALSNVTTFYTRWGDWFAYLCAIISAAAVIAGLARKTADSE
;
A
#
# COMPACT_ATOMS: atom_id res chain seq x y z
N MET A 1 1.03 0.93 4.67
CA MET A 1 0.76 0.35 3.34
C MET A 1 1.75 -0.75 2.99
N ARG A 2 3.06 -0.48 2.94
CA ARG A 2 4.08 -1.50 2.58
C ARG A 2 4.03 -2.81 3.39
N ALA A 3 3.75 -2.74 4.69
CA ALA A 3 3.63 -3.92 5.55
C ALA A 3 2.49 -4.87 5.11
N VAL A 4 1.30 -4.32 4.84
CA VAL A 4 0.13 -5.09 4.42
C VAL A 4 0.24 -5.59 2.98
N GLU A 5 0.81 -4.77 2.09
CA GLU A 5 1.06 -5.16 0.69
C GLU A 5 1.96 -6.40 0.59
N ASN A 6 2.98 -6.49 1.44
CA ASN A 6 3.98 -7.54 1.38
C ASN A 6 3.78 -8.65 2.42
N ALA A 7 2.78 -8.54 3.29
CA ALA A 7 2.62 -9.41 4.46
C ALA A 7 3.96 -9.58 5.21
N ARG A 8 4.57 -8.44 5.57
CA ARG A 8 5.86 -8.39 6.26
C ARG A 8 5.79 -7.43 7.45
N TRP A 9 6.57 -7.77 8.47
CA TRP A 9 6.88 -6.83 9.54
C TRP A 9 7.67 -5.66 8.98
N LEU A 10 7.30 -4.45 9.38
CA LEU A 10 7.97 -3.22 9.00
C LEU A 10 8.49 -2.53 10.25
N LEU A 11 9.81 -2.54 10.39
CA LEU A 11 10.53 -1.76 11.40
C LEU A 11 10.86 -0.41 10.80
N ARG A 12 10.36 0.66 11.40
CA ARG A 12 10.62 2.02 10.97
C ARG A 12 11.36 2.76 12.06
N ASP A 13 12.61 3.10 11.78
CA ASP A 13 13.41 3.99 12.62
C ASP A 13 13.48 5.41 12.02
N THR A 14 13.31 6.41 12.87
CA THR A 14 13.32 7.82 12.49
C THR A 14 13.91 8.68 13.61
N ASN A 15 14.66 9.72 13.24
CA ASN A 15 15.29 10.61 14.22
C ASN A 15 14.25 11.43 15.03
N THR A 16 13.33 12.11 14.35
CA THR A 16 12.26 12.95 14.98
C THR A 16 10.85 12.55 14.55
N GLY A 17 10.77 11.55 13.67
CA GLY A 17 9.54 11.03 13.09
C GLY A 17 8.81 10.10 14.04
N VAL A 18 8.07 9.15 13.46
CA VAL A 18 7.43 8.07 14.21
C VAL A 18 8.30 6.82 14.07
N THR A 19 9.00 6.48 15.14
CA THR A 19 9.72 5.21 15.27
C THR A 19 8.76 4.14 15.79
N ALA A 20 8.56 3.08 15.01
CA ALA A 20 7.52 2.09 15.28
C ALA A 20 7.78 0.74 14.61
N ALA A 21 7.20 -0.30 15.21
CA ALA A 21 7.05 -1.62 14.64
C ALA A 21 5.61 -1.80 14.13
N ILE A 22 5.48 -2.26 12.90
CA ILE A 22 4.18 -2.44 12.23
C ILE A 22 4.06 -3.90 11.81
N ASP A 23 2.92 -4.51 12.13
CA ASP A 23 2.65 -5.92 11.84
C ASP A 23 2.35 -6.16 10.34
N PRO A 24 2.34 -7.42 9.87
CA PRO A 24 2.00 -7.77 8.49
C PRO A 24 0.60 -7.36 8.04
N GLN A 25 -0.31 -7.05 8.96
CA GLN A 25 -1.66 -6.55 8.68
C GLN A 25 -1.68 -5.03 8.57
N GLY A 26 -0.55 -4.35 8.79
CA GLY A 26 -0.41 -2.91 8.75
C GLY A 26 -0.83 -2.18 10.03
N ARG A 27 -1.03 -2.91 11.14
CA ARG A 27 -1.38 -2.34 12.45
C ARG A 27 -0.11 -1.92 13.19
N LEU A 28 -0.24 -0.85 13.97
CA LEU A 28 0.83 -0.38 14.84
C LEU A 28 1.01 -1.38 15.99
N PHE A 29 2.12 -2.10 16.02
CA PHE A 29 2.41 -3.09 17.06
C PHE A 29 3.04 -2.41 18.28
N GLN A 30 4.07 -1.60 18.05
CA GLN A 30 4.72 -0.79 19.08
C GLN A 30 5.21 0.53 18.48
N ARG A 31 5.36 1.56 19.32
CA ARG A 31 5.83 2.87 18.90
C ARG A 31 6.52 3.58 20.05
N ALA A 32 7.60 4.29 19.70
CA ALA A 32 8.30 5.19 20.59
C ALA A 32 7.66 6.59 20.62
N ASP A 33 7.85 7.28 21.74
CA ASP A 33 7.50 8.68 21.88
C ASP A 33 8.33 9.55 20.95
N ARG A 34 7.69 10.61 20.44
CA ARG A 34 8.32 11.49 19.46
C ARG A 34 9.13 12.57 20.14
N LYS A 35 10.23 12.98 19.48
CA LYS A 35 11.12 14.06 19.93
C LYS A 35 11.75 13.80 21.30
N VAL A 36 11.80 12.54 21.72
CA VAL A 36 12.48 12.09 22.92
C VAL A 36 13.62 11.20 22.46
N ARG A 37 14.79 11.36 23.07
CA ARG A 37 15.90 10.43 22.86
C ARG A 37 15.54 9.13 23.58
N THR A 38 15.28 8.09 22.80
CA THR A 38 14.77 6.81 23.31
C THR A 38 15.22 5.67 22.41
N GLU A 39 14.97 4.46 22.87
CA GLU A 39 15.15 3.21 22.13
C GLU A 39 13.82 2.45 22.10
N LEU A 40 13.66 1.58 21.11
CA LEU A 40 12.47 0.75 20.98
C LEU A 40 12.90 -0.69 20.74
N ASP A 41 12.78 -1.53 21.76
CA ASP A 41 12.96 -2.97 21.63
C ASP A 41 11.73 -3.60 20.96
N ALA A 42 11.76 -3.64 19.63
CA ALA A 42 10.64 -4.06 18.81
C ALA A 42 10.70 -5.55 18.50
N GLY A 43 9.73 -6.31 19.00
CA GLY A 43 9.48 -7.68 18.55
C GLY A 43 9.04 -7.73 17.08
N TYR A 44 9.58 -8.67 16.31
CA TYR A 44 9.21 -8.93 14.92
C TYR A 44 9.31 -10.42 14.59
N ALA A 45 8.72 -10.83 13.46
CA ALA A 45 8.87 -12.19 12.94
C ALA A 45 9.25 -12.19 11.46
N LEU A 46 10.02 -13.20 11.06
CA LEU A 46 10.33 -13.46 9.66
C LEU A 46 9.20 -14.27 9.02
N SER A 47 8.93 -13.99 7.74
CA SER A 47 7.95 -14.71 6.95
C SER A 47 8.49 -14.89 5.53
N ASN A 48 8.20 -16.04 4.94
CA ASN A 48 8.50 -16.36 3.55
C ASN A 48 7.26 -16.36 2.66
N VAL A 49 6.10 -15.95 3.18
CA VAL A 49 4.85 -15.89 2.41
C VAL A 49 4.96 -14.81 1.34
N THR A 50 4.47 -15.08 0.13
CA THR A 50 4.37 -14.08 -0.95
C THR A 50 2.89 -13.74 -1.15
N THR A 51 2.53 -12.46 -1.11
CA THR A 51 1.14 -12.04 -1.34
C THR A 51 0.81 -12.02 -2.84
N PHE A 52 -0.49 -12.05 -3.17
CA PHE A 52 -0.98 -11.84 -4.54
C PHE A 52 -0.38 -10.54 -5.12
N TYR A 53 -0.43 -9.46 -4.34
CA TYR A 53 0.05 -8.15 -4.75
C TYR A 53 1.55 -8.14 -5.02
N THR A 54 2.39 -8.74 -4.16
CA THR A 54 3.84 -8.81 -4.40
C THR A 54 4.18 -9.64 -5.66
N ARG A 55 3.37 -10.64 -5.99
CA ARG A 55 3.60 -11.50 -7.17
C ARG A 55 3.23 -10.84 -8.49
N TRP A 56 2.11 -10.11 -8.54
CA TRP A 56 1.56 -9.58 -9.78
C TRP A 56 1.62 -8.06 -9.89
N GLY A 57 1.95 -7.36 -8.81
CA GLY A 57 2.00 -5.91 -8.74
C GLY A 57 0.67 -5.25 -9.08
N ASP A 58 0.75 -4.10 -9.75
CA ASP A 58 -0.40 -3.26 -10.08
C ASP A 58 -1.14 -3.70 -11.37
N TRP A 59 -0.86 -4.88 -11.92
CA TRP A 59 -1.46 -5.36 -13.18
C TRP A 59 -2.99 -5.33 -13.17
N PHE A 60 -3.60 -5.76 -12.06
CA PHE A 60 -5.05 -5.72 -11.91
C PHE A 60 -5.59 -4.28 -11.92
N ALA A 61 -4.91 -3.36 -11.25
CA ALA A 61 -5.29 -1.96 -11.22
C ALA A 61 -5.19 -1.32 -12.61
N TYR A 62 -4.13 -1.60 -13.37
CA TYR A 62 -3.98 -1.13 -14.74
C TYR A 62 -5.08 -1.65 -15.67
N LEU A 63 -5.43 -2.94 -15.56
CA LEU A 63 -6.51 -3.52 -16.36
C LEU A 63 -7.86 -2.83 -16.09
N CYS A 64 -8.20 -2.61 -14.82
CA CYS A 64 -9.40 -1.88 -14.44
C CYS A 64 -9.39 -0.42 -14.96
N ALA A 65 -8.23 0.24 -14.91
CA ALA A 65 -8.07 1.61 -15.40
C ALA A 65 -8.27 1.70 -16.92
N ILE A 66 -7.70 0.75 -17.67
CA ILE A 66 -7.85 0.68 -19.14
C ILE A 66 -9.32 0.45 -19.51
N ILE A 67 -10.00 -0.51 -18.88
CA ILE A 67 -11.42 -0.79 -19.16
C ILE A 67 -12.29 0.44 -18.86
N SER A 68 -12.06 1.08 -17.71
CA SER A 68 -12.80 2.28 -17.32
C SER A 68 -12.56 3.44 -18.29
N ALA A 69 -11.31 3.68 -18.70
CA ALA A 69 -10.97 4.70 -19.68
C ALA A 69 -11.62 4.41 -21.04
N ALA A 70 -11.57 3.17 -21.52
CA ALA A 70 -12.21 2.76 -22.77
C ALA A 70 -13.73 2.97 -22.72
N ALA A 71 -14.38 2.63 -21.60
CA ALA A 71 -15.82 2.84 -21.41
C ALA A 71 -16.19 4.33 -21.46
N VAL A 72 -15.39 5.19 -20.82
CA VAL A 72 -15.58 6.64 -20.84
C VAL A 72 -15.41 7.20 -22.25
N ILE A 73 -14.34 6.82 -22.97
CA ILE A 73 -14.09 7.25 -24.35
C ILE A 73 -15.23 6.82 -25.27
N ALA A 74 -15.68 5.57 -25.17
CA ALA A 74 -16.81 5.06 -25.96
C ALA A 74 -18.13 5.76 -25.63
N GLY A 75 -18.34 6.16 -24.37
CA GLY A 75 -19.52 6.94 -23.97
C GLY A 75 -19.51 8.36 -24.53
N LEU A 76 -18.35 9.03 -24.48
CA LEU A 76 -18.18 10.37 -25.04
C LEU A 76 -18.33 10.38 -26.56
N ALA A 77 -17.75 9.39 -27.26
CA ALA A 77 -17.87 9.25 -28.71
C ALA A 77 -19.32 9.04 -29.17
N ARG A 78 -20.12 8.30 -28.38
CA ARG A 78 -21.56 8.13 -28.63
C ARG A 78 -22.34 9.44 -28.43
N LYS A 79 -22.02 10.18 -27.36
CA LYS A 79 -22.68 11.47 -27.07
C LYS A 79 -22.41 12.51 -28.17
N THR A 80 -21.19 12.56 -28.70
CA THR A 80 -20.86 13.47 -29.82
C THR A 80 -21.59 13.10 -31.10
N ALA A 81 -21.78 11.81 -31.38
CA ALA A 81 -22.52 11.35 -32.56
C ALA A 81 -24.04 11.57 -32.48
N ASP A 82 -24.61 11.59 -31.27
CA ASP A 82 -26.04 11.93 -31.03
C ASP A 82 -26.29 13.46 -31.00
N SER A 83 -25.24 14.29 -31.02
CA SER A 83 -25.33 15.76 -30.94
C SER A 83 -25.16 16.46 -32.30
N GLU A 84 -24.95 15.72 -33.37
CA GLU A 84 -24.96 16.16 -34.79
C GLU A 84 -26.26 15.73 -35.46
#